data_AF-A0A535TMF4-F1
#
_entry.id   AF-A0A535TMF4-F1
#
_cell.length_a   1.000
_cell.length_b   1.000
_cell.length_c   1.000
_cell.angle_alpha   90.00
_cell.angle_beta   90.00
_cell.angle_gamma   90.00
#
_symmetry.space_group_name_H-M   'P 1'
#
loop_
_entity.id
_entity.type
_entity.pdbx_description
1 polymer ?
#
loop_
_entity_poly.entity_id
_entity_poly.type
_entity_poly.pdbx_seq_one_letter_code
_entity_poly.pdbx_strand_id
1 'polypeptide(L)'
;MTPIPRTEEIGTVEEGPLAAVLAALARDDPSGVVAALDGQLHHGRPGSPAALRQQVGERLATALAEQSGRAARWIDALATSPSPTARQVACLLLASRYPEDPVGVLRTAELLADDPHWEVREAAGGLLGSLLDRDFDRIRGRLEVLRHTKSENLRRAVVLAVKYAARRDKPERVADLLRLLEPLLRDPEPYVRRNLGPSTIGDALLRVDPKETLKALKEWSRDRDQTVRWNVAMAFSSAIGSFHWPAAKSILERLAKGPEPLVRNAVAKAMRRSRQRYTEEVEETRLRWRKDDERAATAELVGPPKKR
;
A
#
# COMPACT_ATOMS: atom_id res chain seq x y z
N MET A 1 31.40 3.70 -45.03
CA MET A 1 30.09 3.04 -45.12
C MET A 1 30.00 2.04 -43.98
N THR A 2 29.35 2.44 -42.90
CA THR A 2 29.24 1.67 -41.65
C THR A 2 28.04 0.74 -41.78
N PRO A 3 28.13 -0.56 -41.45
CA PRO A 3 27.01 -1.48 -41.60
C PRO A 3 25.94 -1.19 -40.54
N ILE A 4 24.69 -1.13 -41.01
CA ILE A 4 23.49 -0.99 -40.19
C ILE A 4 23.30 -2.30 -39.39
N PRO A 5 23.09 -2.27 -38.06
CA PRO A 5 22.79 -3.48 -37.32
C PRO A 5 21.39 -3.99 -37.66
N ARG A 6 21.28 -5.30 -37.86
CA ARG A 6 20.03 -6.00 -38.20
C ARG A 6 19.04 -5.93 -37.05
N THR A 7 17.80 -5.62 -37.41
CA THR A 7 16.61 -5.63 -36.57
C THR A 7 16.14 -7.07 -36.34
N GLU A 8 16.93 -7.89 -35.65
CA GLU A 8 16.54 -9.26 -35.27
C GLU A 8 17.00 -9.55 -33.84
N GLU A 9 16.25 -9.04 -32.86
CA GLU A 9 16.26 -9.55 -31.48
C GLU A 9 14.98 -9.04 -30.77
N ILE A 10 13.84 -9.30 -31.39
CA ILE A 10 12.56 -9.30 -30.69
C ILE A 10 12.19 -10.77 -30.60
N GLY A 11 12.49 -11.38 -29.46
CA GLY A 11 12.19 -12.78 -29.18
C GLY A 11 10.76 -13.10 -29.56
N THR A 12 10.59 -14.18 -30.33
CA THR A 12 9.29 -14.76 -30.62
C THR A 12 8.64 -15.19 -29.30
N VAL A 13 7.31 -15.25 -29.29
CA VAL A 13 6.49 -15.58 -28.10
C VAL A 13 6.86 -16.94 -27.45
N GLU A 14 7.65 -17.77 -28.13
CA GLU A 14 8.13 -19.08 -27.67
C GLU A 14 9.31 -19.03 -26.68
N GLU A 15 10.05 -17.92 -26.57
CA GLU A 15 11.27 -17.82 -25.72
C GLU A 15 11.16 -16.77 -24.61
N GLY A 16 9.97 -16.64 -24.00
CA GLY A 16 9.73 -15.72 -22.89
C GLY A 16 9.83 -16.36 -21.50
N PRO A 17 9.99 -15.56 -20.42
CA PRO A 17 9.94 -16.05 -19.04
C PRO A 17 8.63 -16.80 -18.74
N LEU A 18 7.54 -16.42 -19.40
CA LEU A 18 6.25 -17.10 -19.26
C LEU A 18 6.26 -18.52 -19.85
N ALA A 19 6.95 -18.74 -20.97
CA ALA A 19 7.10 -20.07 -21.56
C ALA A 19 7.91 -20.98 -20.63
N ALA A 20 8.99 -20.46 -20.03
CA ALA A 20 9.78 -21.17 -19.03
C ALA A 20 8.95 -21.54 -17.78
N VAL A 21 8.11 -20.62 -17.31
CA VAL A 21 7.17 -20.89 -16.20
C VAL A 21 6.17 -21.99 -16.56
N LEU A 22 5.58 -21.95 -17.75
CA LEU A 22 4.63 -22.97 -18.20
C LEU A 22 5.30 -24.34 -18.36
N ALA A 23 6.53 -24.39 -18.87
CA ALA A 23 7.30 -25.62 -18.97
C ALA A 23 7.64 -26.20 -17.59
N ALA A 24 8.00 -25.36 -16.62
CA ALA A 24 8.24 -25.79 -15.24
C ALA A 24 6.95 -26.29 -14.56
N LEU A 25 5.81 -25.61 -14.79
CA LEU A 25 4.50 -26.07 -14.36
C LEU A 25 4.14 -27.44 -14.96
N ALA A 26 4.38 -27.66 -16.25
CA ALA A 26 4.12 -28.95 -16.89
C ALA A 26 4.97 -30.09 -16.29
N ARG A 27 6.20 -29.77 -15.86
CA ARG A 27 7.12 -30.71 -15.18
C ARG A 27 6.89 -30.85 -13.68
N ASP A 28 5.88 -30.16 -13.14
CA ASP A 28 5.59 -30.15 -11.72
C ASP A 28 6.76 -29.65 -10.83
N ASP A 29 7.47 -28.63 -11.33
CA ASP A 29 8.71 -28.09 -10.77
C ASP A 29 8.54 -26.63 -10.29
N PRO A 30 8.24 -26.40 -9.00
CA PRO A 30 8.17 -25.07 -8.41
C PRO A 30 9.50 -24.30 -8.54
N SER A 31 10.64 -24.98 -8.45
CA SER A 31 11.97 -24.34 -8.50
C SER A 31 12.27 -23.78 -9.89
N GLY A 32 11.84 -24.49 -10.95
CA GLY A 32 11.92 -24.01 -12.33
C GLY A 32 11.13 -22.73 -12.57
N VAL A 33 9.97 -22.56 -11.91
CA VAL A 33 9.21 -21.29 -11.95
C VAL A 33 9.97 -20.16 -11.27
N VAL A 34 10.62 -20.45 -10.14
CA VAL A 34 11.45 -19.46 -9.44
C VAL A 34 12.63 -19.03 -10.29
N ALA A 35 13.35 -19.98 -10.89
CA ALA A 35 14.49 -19.70 -11.77
C ALA A 35 14.10 -18.82 -12.96
N ALA A 36 12.95 -19.09 -13.58
CA ALA A 36 12.43 -18.29 -14.69
C ALA A 36 12.12 -16.83 -14.29
N LEU A 37 11.64 -16.62 -13.07
CA LEU A 37 11.29 -15.30 -12.55
C LEU A 37 12.50 -14.52 -12.00
N ASP A 38 13.44 -15.19 -11.35
CA ASP A 38 14.65 -14.57 -10.78
C ASP A 38 15.68 -14.21 -11.85
N GLY A 39 15.65 -14.90 -13.00
CA GLY A 39 16.44 -14.54 -14.18
C GLY A 39 16.04 -13.20 -14.83
N GLN A 40 15.00 -12.53 -14.32
CA GLN A 40 14.55 -11.22 -14.77
C GLN A 40 15.20 -10.08 -13.99
N LEU A 41 14.99 -8.84 -14.46
CA LEU A 41 15.43 -7.63 -13.75
C LEU A 41 14.25 -6.78 -13.27
N HIS A 42 14.31 -6.35 -12.02
CA HIS A 42 13.39 -5.41 -11.41
C HIS A 42 14.19 -4.28 -10.74
N HIS A 43 13.97 -3.03 -11.17
CA HIS A 43 14.75 -1.87 -10.72
C HIS A 43 16.28 -2.05 -10.83
N GLY A 44 16.73 -2.76 -11.87
CA GLY A 44 18.17 -3.01 -12.12
C GLY A 44 18.81 -4.06 -11.21
N ARG A 45 18.01 -4.81 -10.44
CA ARG A 45 18.45 -5.96 -9.62
C ARG A 45 17.77 -7.24 -10.09
N PRO A 46 18.35 -8.43 -9.83
CA PRO A 46 17.66 -9.70 -10.06
C PRO A 46 16.28 -9.71 -9.40
N GLY A 47 15.26 -10.09 -10.15
CA GLY A 47 13.86 -10.08 -9.74
C GLY A 47 12.90 -9.79 -10.90
N SER A 48 11.64 -10.20 -10.78
CA SER A 48 10.66 -10.02 -11.85
C SER A 48 9.92 -8.67 -11.78
N PRO A 49 9.34 -8.17 -12.88
CA PRO A 49 8.35 -7.09 -12.81
C PRO A 49 7.06 -7.55 -12.11
N ALA A 50 6.40 -6.66 -11.36
CA ALA A 50 5.14 -6.99 -10.66
C ALA A 50 4.04 -7.52 -11.60
N ALA A 51 3.91 -6.94 -12.80
CA ALA A 51 2.94 -7.39 -13.80
C ALA A 51 3.20 -8.84 -14.26
N LEU A 52 4.47 -9.23 -14.42
CA LEU A 52 4.83 -10.60 -14.77
C LEU A 52 4.48 -11.56 -13.64
N ARG A 53 4.78 -11.21 -12.38
CA ARG A 53 4.38 -12.04 -11.22
C ARG A 53 2.89 -12.25 -11.18
N GLN A 54 2.11 -11.19 -11.40
CA GLN A 54 0.65 -11.27 -11.41
C GLN A 54 0.15 -12.26 -12.47
N GLN A 55 0.63 -12.13 -13.71
CA GLN A 55 0.27 -13.05 -14.81
C GLN A 55 0.65 -14.51 -14.50
N VAL A 56 1.82 -14.72 -13.88
CA VAL A 56 2.27 -16.05 -13.46
C VAL A 56 1.39 -16.61 -12.36
N GLY A 57 1.10 -15.81 -11.32
CA GLY A 57 0.21 -16.21 -10.22
C GLY A 57 -1.18 -16.61 -10.71
N GLU A 58 -1.78 -15.84 -11.62
CA GLU A 58 -3.10 -16.14 -12.20
C GLU A 58 -3.10 -17.47 -12.98
N ARG A 59 -2.08 -17.70 -13.81
CA ARG A 59 -1.96 -18.95 -14.59
C ARG A 59 -1.73 -20.16 -13.71
N LEU A 60 -0.84 -20.04 -12.73
CA LEU A 60 -0.58 -21.09 -11.75
C LEU A 60 -1.83 -21.38 -10.92
N ALA A 61 -2.55 -20.35 -10.43
CA ALA A 61 -3.78 -20.52 -9.67
C ALA A 61 -4.86 -21.25 -10.49
N THR A 62 -4.99 -20.91 -11.77
CA THR A 62 -5.93 -21.56 -12.70
C THR A 62 -5.55 -23.02 -12.92
N ALA A 63 -4.29 -23.28 -13.24
CA ALA A 63 -3.82 -24.63 -13.55
C ALA A 63 -3.82 -25.58 -12.34
N LEU A 64 -3.71 -25.04 -11.12
CA LEU A 64 -3.68 -25.80 -9.88
C LEU A 64 -5.05 -25.90 -9.18
N ALA A 65 -6.08 -25.21 -9.68
CA ALA A 65 -7.39 -25.09 -9.02
C ALA A 65 -8.03 -26.45 -8.69
N GLU A 66 -7.97 -27.41 -9.61
CA GLU A 66 -8.60 -28.73 -9.44
C GLU A 66 -7.71 -29.73 -8.68
N GLN A 67 -6.45 -29.40 -8.43
CA GLN A 67 -5.44 -30.30 -7.88
C GLN A 67 -5.00 -29.84 -6.49
N SER A 68 -5.94 -29.83 -5.54
CA SER A 68 -5.74 -29.26 -4.18
C SER A 68 -4.45 -29.71 -3.48
N GLY A 69 -4.09 -30.99 -3.55
CA GLY A 69 -2.85 -31.50 -2.95
C GLY A 69 -1.58 -30.96 -3.63
N ARG A 70 -1.61 -30.85 -4.97
CA ARG A 70 -0.52 -30.27 -5.75
C ARG A 70 -0.39 -28.77 -5.47
N ALA A 71 -1.51 -28.06 -5.42
CA ALA A 71 -1.56 -26.64 -5.09
C ALA A 71 -0.95 -26.35 -3.72
N ALA A 72 -1.29 -27.14 -2.70
CA ALA A 72 -0.73 -27.02 -1.35
C ALA A 72 0.79 -27.20 -1.36
N ARG A 73 1.29 -28.28 -1.96
CA ARG A 73 2.74 -28.55 -2.06
C ARG A 73 3.49 -27.44 -2.80
N TRP A 74 2.89 -26.88 -3.86
CA TRP A 74 3.45 -25.74 -4.60
C TRP A 74 3.53 -24.48 -3.74
N ILE A 75 2.46 -24.16 -3.01
CA ILE A 75 2.44 -23.01 -2.09
C ILE A 75 3.49 -23.16 -1.00
N ASP A 76 3.60 -24.34 -0.38
CA ASP A 76 4.59 -24.59 0.68
C ASP A 76 6.02 -24.44 0.15
N ALA A 77 6.32 -25.01 -1.03
CA ALA A 77 7.62 -24.89 -1.67
C ALA A 77 7.98 -23.43 -2.00
N LEU A 78 7.01 -22.66 -2.51
CA LEU A 78 7.23 -21.25 -2.87
C LEU A 78 7.32 -20.35 -1.64
N ALA A 79 6.50 -20.57 -0.60
CA ALA A 79 6.47 -19.77 0.62
C ALA A 79 7.72 -19.96 1.50
N THR A 80 8.36 -21.13 1.42
CA THR A 80 9.59 -21.44 2.17
C THR A 80 10.87 -21.27 1.34
N SER A 81 10.74 -20.91 0.06
CA SER A 81 11.87 -20.69 -0.84
C SER A 81 12.77 -19.55 -0.35
N PRO A 82 14.10 -19.64 -0.54
CA PRO A 82 15.02 -18.52 -0.27
C PRO A 82 14.75 -17.30 -1.17
N SER A 83 14.14 -17.50 -2.35
CA SER A 83 13.82 -16.42 -3.28
C SER A 83 12.65 -15.56 -2.80
N PRO A 84 12.83 -14.23 -2.64
CA PRO A 84 11.72 -13.32 -2.37
C PRO A 84 10.66 -13.31 -3.47
N THR A 85 11.06 -13.56 -4.72
CA THR A 85 10.14 -13.63 -5.86
C THR A 85 9.20 -14.83 -5.70
N ALA A 86 9.72 -15.98 -5.30
CA ALA A 86 8.93 -17.18 -5.03
C ALA A 86 7.88 -16.94 -3.95
N ARG A 87 8.29 -16.32 -2.84
CA ARG A 87 7.39 -16.01 -1.72
C ARG A 87 6.32 -14.98 -2.08
N GLN A 88 6.63 -14.04 -2.99
CA GLN A 88 5.61 -13.17 -3.59
C GLN A 88 4.60 -13.95 -4.46
N VAL A 89 5.05 -14.91 -5.26
CA VAL A 89 4.14 -15.77 -6.04
C VAL A 89 3.29 -16.66 -5.12
N ALA A 90 3.84 -17.14 -4.01
CA ALA A 90 3.06 -17.87 -3.01
C ALA A 90 1.87 -17.05 -2.49
N CYS A 91 2.04 -15.74 -2.27
CA CYS A 91 0.94 -14.84 -1.89
C CYS A 91 -0.19 -14.82 -2.92
N LEU A 92 0.13 -14.89 -4.21
CA LEU A 92 -0.86 -14.90 -5.29
C LEU A 92 -1.65 -16.21 -5.33
N LEU A 93 -1.00 -17.34 -5.03
CA LEU A 93 -1.64 -18.67 -4.99
C LEU A 93 -2.47 -18.89 -3.72
N LEU A 94 -2.05 -18.33 -2.59
CA LEU A 94 -2.77 -18.47 -1.32
C LEU A 94 -4.22 -17.96 -1.39
N ALA A 95 -4.50 -16.93 -2.21
CA ALA A 95 -5.83 -16.38 -2.37
C ALA A 95 -6.86 -17.39 -2.91
N SER A 96 -6.45 -18.29 -3.82
CA SER A 96 -7.34 -19.30 -4.39
C SER A 96 -7.65 -20.43 -3.41
N ARG A 97 -6.75 -20.69 -2.44
CA ARG A 97 -6.88 -21.73 -1.41
C ARG A 97 -7.67 -21.32 -0.17
N TYR A 98 -8.01 -20.04 -0.07
CA TYR A 98 -8.72 -19.51 1.09
C TYR A 98 -10.04 -20.23 1.42
N PRO A 99 -10.94 -20.60 0.47
CA PRO A 99 -12.19 -21.25 0.83
C PRO A 99 -12.00 -22.67 1.38
N GLU A 100 -10.95 -23.39 0.97
CA GLU A 100 -10.67 -24.74 1.47
C GLU A 100 -9.90 -24.75 2.78
N ASP A 101 -8.95 -23.83 2.96
CA ASP A 101 -8.16 -23.71 4.20
C ASP A 101 -7.95 -22.25 4.64
N PRO A 102 -8.99 -21.60 5.18
CA PRO A 102 -8.87 -20.22 5.64
C PRO A 102 -7.81 -20.06 6.75
N VAL A 103 -7.64 -21.06 7.61
CA VAL A 103 -6.76 -20.98 8.78
C VAL A 103 -5.30 -21.09 8.37
N GLY A 104 -4.96 -22.07 7.54
CA GLY A 104 -3.61 -22.22 7.00
C GLY A 104 -3.22 -21.06 6.10
N VAL A 105 -4.12 -20.58 5.24
CA VAL A 105 -3.87 -19.41 4.40
C VAL A 105 -3.55 -18.17 5.24
N LEU A 106 -4.32 -17.90 6.30
CA LEU A 106 -4.05 -16.75 7.17
C LEU A 106 -2.72 -16.90 7.93
N ARG A 107 -2.42 -18.10 8.43
CA ARG A 107 -1.14 -18.37 9.09
C ARG A 107 0.03 -18.07 8.16
N THR A 108 -0.02 -18.56 6.92
CA THR A 108 1.05 -18.34 5.94
C THR A 108 1.11 -16.87 5.51
N ALA A 109 -0.03 -16.21 5.30
CA ALA A 109 -0.10 -14.79 4.97
C ALA A 109 0.54 -13.92 6.05
N GLU A 110 0.35 -14.25 7.33
CA GLU A 110 0.98 -13.54 8.45
C GLU A 110 2.48 -13.76 8.53
N LEU A 111 2.95 -14.99 8.32
CA LEU A 111 4.39 -15.28 8.23
C LEU A 111 5.05 -14.47 7.11
N LEU A 112 4.41 -14.40 5.94
CA LEU A 112 4.89 -13.63 4.80
C LEU A 112 4.75 -12.10 5.02
N ALA A 113 3.76 -11.67 5.81
CA ALA A 113 3.61 -10.27 6.21
C ALA A 113 4.74 -9.82 7.14
N ASP A 114 5.37 -10.74 7.88
CA ASP A 114 6.54 -10.49 8.74
C ASP A 114 7.88 -10.88 8.08
N ASP A 115 7.89 -11.14 6.77
CA ASP A 115 9.07 -11.57 6.02
C ASP A 115 10.21 -10.53 6.08
N PRO A 116 11.49 -10.92 6.14
CA PRO A 116 12.61 -9.99 6.11
C PRO A 116 12.64 -9.14 4.83
N HIS A 117 12.15 -9.65 3.70
CA HIS A 117 12.14 -8.96 2.43
C HIS A 117 10.88 -8.09 2.25
N TRP A 118 11.08 -6.79 2.04
CA TRP A 118 9.98 -5.81 2.04
C TRP A 118 8.95 -6.03 0.93
N GLU A 119 9.36 -6.55 -0.24
CA GLU A 119 8.42 -6.84 -1.34
C GLU A 119 7.49 -8.01 -1.01
N VAL A 120 7.97 -9.00 -0.24
CA VAL A 120 7.15 -10.11 0.23
C VAL A 120 6.10 -9.59 1.20
N ARG A 121 6.49 -8.69 2.10
CA ARG A 121 5.55 -8.02 3.01
C ARG A 121 4.49 -7.19 2.27
N GLU A 122 4.86 -6.52 1.18
CA GLU A 122 3.91 -5.80 0.33
C GLU A 122 2.90 -6.77 -0.32
N ALA A 123 3.38 -7.88 -0.89
CA ALA A 123 2.54 -8.90 -1.49
C ALA A 123 1.59 -9.55 -0.48
N ALA A 124 2.07 -9.85 0.74
CA ALA A 124 1.26 -10.39 1.81
C ALA A 124 0.19 -9.39 2.31
N GLY A 125 0.52 -8.09 2.40
CA GLY A 125 -0.45 -7.04 2.67
C GLY A 125 -1.53 -6.93 1.58
N GLY A 126 -1.13 -7.12 0.31
CA GLY A 126 -2.04 -7.25 -0.83
C GLY A 126 -3.00 -8.44 -0.69
N LEU A 127 -2.45 -9.63 -0.40
CA LEU A 127 -3.22 -10.84 -0.11
C LEU A 127 -4.24 -10.61 1.00
N LEU A 128 -3.80 -10.09 2.17
CA LEU A 128 -4.69 -9.80 3.29
C LEU A 128 -5.81 -8.81 2.92
N GLY A 129 -5.53 -7.84 2.04
CA GLY A 129 -6.54 -6.93 1.50
C GLY A 129 -7.54 -7.62 0.58
N SER A 130 -7.08 -8.52 -0.30
CA SER A 130 -7.96 -9.35 -1.14
C SER A 130 -8.84 -10.27 -0.29
N LEU A 131 -8.29 -10.86 0.77
CA LEU A 131 -9.06 -11.67 1.71
C LEU A 131 -10.08 -10.81 2.48
N LEU A 132 -9.69 -9.62 2.93
CA LEU A 132 -10.59 -8.68 3.60
C LEU A 132 -11.76 -8.25 2.69
N ASP A 133 -11.51 -8.07 1.39
CA ASP A 133 -12.59 -7.75 0.46
C ASP A 133 -13.60 -8.90 0.30
N ARG A 134 -13.09 -10.14 0.32
CA ARG A 134 -13.85 -11.39 0.10
C ARG A 134 -14.62 -11.85 1.34
N ASP A 135 -14.01 -11.83 2.51
CA ASP A 135 -14.56 -12.34 3.78
C ASP A 135 -14.39 -11.28 4.88
N PHE A 136 -15.19 -10.22 4.77
CA PHE A 136 -14.96 -8.97 5.47
C PHE A 136 -14.92 -9.13 6.99
N ASP A 137 -15.94 -9.77 7.59
CA ASP A 137 -16.04 -9.83 9.05
C ASP A 137 -14.97 -10.72 9.67
N ARG A 138 -14.69 -11.89 9.07
CA ARG A 138 -13.67 -12.81 9.59
C ARG A 138 -12.28 -12.18 9.52
N ILE A 139 -11.94 -11.62 8.36
CA ILE A 139 -10.61 -11.04 8.17
C ILE A 139 -10.47 -9.75 8.97
N ARG A 140 -11.49 -8.91 9.05
CA ARG A 140 -11.50 -7.73 9.93
C ARG A 140 -11.22 -8.13 11.38
N GLY A 141 -11.90 -9.15 11.90
CA GLY A 141 -11.64 -9.66 13.25
C GLY A 141 -10.20 -10.14 13.45
N ARG A 142 -9.59 -10.75 12.43
CA ARG A 142 -8.17 -11.12 12.51
C ARG A 142 -7.24 -9.90 12.47
N LEU A 143 -7.51 -8.92 11.61
CA LEU A 143 -6.71 -7.69 11.51
C LEU A 143 -6.82 -6.83 12.79
N GLU A 144 -7.95 -6.87 13.50
CA GLU A 144 -8.11 -6.25 14.83
C GLU A 144 -7.13 -6.84 15.85
N VAL A 145 -6.80 -8.13 15.76
CA VAL A 145 -5.73 -8.74 16.58
C VAL A 145 -4.35 -8.28 16.10
N LEU A 146 -4.10 -8.32 14.79
CA LEU A 146 -2.78 -8.02 14.23
C LEU A 146 -2.31 -6.59 14.48
N ARG A 147 -3.23 -5.61 14.50
CA ARG A 147 -2.88 -4.20 14.76
C ARG A 147 -2.34 -3.94 16.17
N HIS A 148 -2.46 -4.89 17.10
CA HIS A 148 -1.95 -4.80 18.47
C HIS A 148 -0.69 -5.66 18.72
N THR A 149 -0.16 -6.30 17.68
CA THR A 149 1.04 -7.13 17.80
C THR A 149 2.30 -6.29 17.96
N LYS A 150 3.38 -6.90 18.47
CA LYS A 150 4.69 -6.25 18.61
C LYS A 150 5.38 -6.00 17.27
N SER A 151 5.16 -6.86 16.27
CA SER A 151 5.76 -6.71 14.95
C SER A 151 5.19 -5.49 14.23
N GLU A 152 6.05 -4.54 13.88
CA GLU A 152 5.68 -3.39 13.06
C GLU A 152 5.26 -3.80 11.64
N ASN A 153 5.76 -4.92 11.15
CA ASN A 153 5.43 -5.45 9.84
C ASN A 153 3.98 -5.94 9.79
N LEU A 154 3.54 -6.68 10.81
CA LEU A 154 2.15 -7.12 10.94
C LEU A 154 1.19 -5.94 11.11
N ARG A 155 1.55 -4.95 11.93
CA ARG A 155 0.75 -3.72 12.07
C ARG A 155 0.67 -2.95 10.74
N ARG A 156 1.78 -2.87 9.99
CA ARG A 156 1.78 -2.29 8.63
C ARG A 156 0.93 -3.11 7.66
N ALA A 157 0.94 -4.43 7.76
CA ALA A 157 0.14 -5.30 6.90
C ALA A 157 -1.36 -5.02 7.06
N VAL A 158 -1.82 -4.69 8.27
CA VAL A 158 -3.20 -4.20 8.50
C VAL A 158 -3.48 -2.93 7.69
N VAL A 159 -2.55 -1.96 7.72
CA VAL A 159 -2.68 -0.71 6.96
C VAL A 159 -2.79 -0.97 5.46
N LEU A 160 -1.95 -1.87 4.93
CA LEU A 160 -2.02 -2.26 3.52
C LEU A 160 -3.29 -3.04 3.18
N ALA A 161 -3.72 -3.97 4.03
CA ALA A 161 -4.94 -4.73 3.81
C ALA A 161 -6.14 -3.78 3.64
N VAL A 162 -6.23 -2.75 4.49
CA VAL A 162 -7.26 -1.70 4.36
C VAL A 162 -7.12 -0.94 3.03
N LYS A 163 -5.90 -0.54 2.65
CA LYS A 163 -5.64 0.16 1.37
C LYS A 163 -6.14 -0.67 0.17
N TYR A 164 -5.86 -1.96 0.14
CA TYR A 164 -6.25 -2.85 -0.96
C TYR A 164 -7.72 -3.26 -0.93
N ALA A 165 -8.34 -3.32 0.25
CA ALA A 165 -9.78 -3.58 0.42
C ALA A 165 -10.65 -2.33 0.26
N ALA A 166 -10.07 -1.13 0.14
CA ALA A 166 -10.80 0.10 -0.12
C ALA A 166 -11.33 0.12 -1.57
N ARG A 167 -12.56 -0.34 -1.74
CA ARG A 167 -13.23 -0.54 -3.04
C ARG A 167 -14.32 0.49 -3.29
N ARG A 168 -14.33 1.11 -4.49
CA ARG A 168 -15.31 2.15 -4.87
C ARG A 168 -16.75 1.64 -4.95
N ASP A 169 -16.92 0.36 -5.23
CA ASP A 169 -18.19 -0.34 -5.27
C ASP A 169 -18.71 -0.76 -3.88
N LYS A 170 -17.93 -0.52 -2.81
CA LYS A 170 -18.29 -0.86 -1.42
C LYS A 170 -17.99 0.29 -0.43
N PRO A 171 -18.45 1.53 -0.70
CA PRO A 171 -18.14 2.69 0.14
C PRO A 171 -18.68 2.55 1.57
N GLU A 172 -19.75 1.78 1.78
CA GLU A 172 -20.34 1.52 3.09
C GLU A 172 -19.36 0.91 4.10
N ARG A 173 -18.32 0.21 3.62
CA ARG A 173 -17.27 -0.40 4.46
C ARG A 173 -16.27 0.61 5.01
N VAL A 174 -16.21 1.85 4.48
CA VAL A 174 -15.16 2.82 4.87
C VAL A 174 -15.21 3.15 6.35
N ALA A 175 -16.40 3.24 6.96
CA ALA A 175 -16.52 3.49 8.40
C ALA A 175 -15.87 2.38 9.24
N ASP A 176 -16.08 1.11 8.87
CA ASP A 176 -15.46 -0.05 9.54
C ASP A 176 -13.94 -0.09 9.31
N LEU A 177 -13.49 0.21 8.09
CA LEU A 177 -12.07 0.30 7.75
C LEU A 177 -11.36 1.42 8.53
N LEU A 178 -12.00 2.58 8.71
CA LEU A 178 -11.47 3.67 9.53
C LEU A 178 -11.35 3.25 11.01
N ARG A 179 -12.36 2.55 11.55
CA ARG A 179 -12.32 1.98 12.92
C ARG A 179 -11.22 0.94 13.09
N LEU A 180 -10.89 0.18 12.03
CA LEU A 180 -9.75 -0.74 12.05
C LEU A 180 -8.40 0.01 12.17
N LEU A 181 -8.26 1.14 11.47
CA LEU A 181 -7.04 1.95 11.44
C LEU A 181 -6.85 2.88 12.63
N GLU A 182 -7.92 3.28 13.31
CA GLU A 182 -7.87 4.33 14.34
C GLU A 182 -6.81 4.10 15.44
N PRO A 183 -6.64 2.90 16.02
CA PRO A 183 -5.57 2.67 16.99
C PRO A 183 -4.15 2.85 16.43
N LEU A 184 -3.96 2.60 15.13
CA LEU A 184 -2.66 2.74 14.46
C LEU A 184 -2.31 4.20 14.16
N LEU A 185 -3.22 5.17 14.35
CA LEU A 185 -2.90 6.59 14.24
C LEU A 185 -1.84 7.04 15.25
N ARG A 186 -1.68 6.29 16.35
CA ARG A 186 -0.68 6.49 17.40
C ARG A 186 0.53 5.56 17.28
N ASP A 187 0.67 4.83 16.17
CA ASP A 187 1.75 3.85 16.03
C ASP A 187 3.13 4.54 16.15
N PRO A 188 4.01 4.06 17.04
CA PRO A 188 5.32 4.68 17.25
C PRO A 188 6.25 4.50 16.05
N GLU A 189 5.98 3.56 15.15
CA GLU A 189 6.88 3.23 14.07
C GLU A 189 6.64 4.08 12.81
N PRO A 190 7.65 4.84 12.33
CA PRO A 190 7.53 5.60 11.10
C PRO A 190 7.17 4.73 9.89
N TYR A 191 7.57 3.46 9.90
CA TYR A 191 7.29 2.52 8.81
C TYR A 191 5.78 2.28 8.65
N VAL A 192 5.05 2.09 9.75
CA VAL A 192 3.58 1.98 9.76
C VAL A 192 2.95 3.30 9.34
N ARG A 193 3.34 4.41 9.98
CA ARG A 193 2.75 5.73 9.77
C ARG A 193 2.87 6.25 8.33
N ARG A 194 4.00 6.00 7.67
CA ARG A 194 4.21 6.38 6.26
C ARG A 194 3.26 5.68 5.30
N ASN A 195 2.72 4.52 5.66
CA ASN A 195 1.71 3.81 4.87
C ASN A 195 0.28 4.17 5.31
N LEU A 196 0.11 4.74 6.51
CA LEU A 196 -1.20 5.05 7.09
C LEU A 196 -1.76 6.37 6.56
N GLY A 197 -1.27 7.50 7.07
CA GLY A 197 -1.79 8.84 6.75
C GLY A 197 -1.81 9.12 5.24
N PRO A 198 -0.66 9.22 4.56
CA PRO A 198 -0.63 9.62 3.16
C PRO A 198 -1.15 8.53 2.22
N SER A 199 -0.80 7.25 2.42
CA SER A 199 -1.15 6.22 1.44
C SER A 199 -2.53 5.62 1.65
N THR A 200 -2.86 5.15 2.84
CA THR A 200 -4.12 4.43 3.07
C THR A 200 -5.28 5.39 3.26
N ILE A 201 -5.14 6.37 4.16
CA ILE A 201 -6.19 7.36 4.39
C ILE A 201 -6.25 8.35 3.21
N GLY A 202 -5.08 8.88 2.82
CA GLY A 202 -4.94 9.92 1.80
C GLY A 202 -5.21 9.46 0.37
N ASP A 203 -4.63 8.34 -0.07
CA ASP A 203 -4.74 7.88 -1.47
C ASP A 203 -5.85 6.85 -1.73
N ALA A 204 -6.25 6.08 -0.72
CA ALA A 204 -7.26 5.04 -0.85
C ALA A 204 -8.62 5.45 -0.27
N LEU A 205 -8.74 5.68 1.04
CA LEU A 205 -10.05 5.92 1.67
C LEU A 205 -10.71 7.24 1.22
N LEU A 206 -9.94 8.33 1.11
CA LEU A 206 -10.45 9.59 0.52
C LEU A 206 -10.93 9.44 -0.92
N ARG A 207 -10.42 8.46 -1.67
CA ARG A 207 -10.87 8.17 -3.05
C ARG A 207 -12.21 7.45 -3.08
N VAL A 208 -12.48 6.62 -2.09
CA VAL A 208 -13.64 5.71 -2.04
C VAL A 208 -14.83 6.42 -1.41
N ASP A 209 -14.67 6.94 -0.20
CA ASP A 209 -15.68 7.73 0.47
C ASP A 209 -15.04 8.98 1.09
N PRO A 210 -14.96 10.08 0.32
CA PRO A 210 -14.44 11.34 0.82
C PRO A 210 -15.24 11.89 2.00
N LYS A 211 -16.57 11.67 2.03
CA LYS A 211 -17.44 12.27 3.06
C LYS A 211 -17.15 11.67 4.42
N GLU A 212 -17.16 10.35 4.53
CA GLU A 212 -16.90 9.68 5.81
C GLU A 212 -15.43 9.83 6.23
N THR A 213 -14.50 9.76 5.27
CA THR A 213 -13.07 9.94 5.58
C THR A 213 -12.74 11.36 6.03
N LEU A 214 -13.31 12.41 5.41
CA LEU A 214 -13.11 13.79 5.84
C LEU A 214 -13.73 14.08 7.21
N LYS A 215 -14.87 13.44 7.53
CA LYS A 215 -15.49 13.51 8.85
C LYS A 215 -14.54 12.96 9.92
N ALA A 216 -13.99 11.76 9.72
CA ALA A 216 -13.01 11.18 10.63
C ALA A 216 -11.74 12.05 10.76
N LEU A 217 -11.17 12.52 9.63
CA LEU A 217 -10.01 13.43 9.65
C LEU A 217 -10.29 14.72 10.43
N LYS A 218 -11.50 15.27 10.31
CA LYS A 218 -11.91 16.46 11.08
C LYS A 218 -11.97 16.15 12.57
N GLU A 219 -12.51 15.01 12.98
CA GLU A 219 -12.55 14.56 14.38
C GLU A 219 -11.13 14.35 14.93
N TRP A 220 -10.32 13.52 14.26
CA TRP A 220 -8.94 13.23 14.64
C TRP A 220 -8.01 14.46 14.64
N SER A 221 -8.33 15.51 13.89
CA SER A 221 -7.56 16.77 13.93
C SER A 221 -7.55 17.46 15.30
N ARG A 222 -8.47 17.08 16.20
CA ARG A 222 -8.58 17.61 17.57
C ARG A 222 -7.90 16.73 18.61
N ASP A 223 -7.30 15.62 18.20
CA ASP A 223 -6.63 14.71 19.11
C ASP A 223 -5.43 15.38 19.79
N ARG A 224 -5.16 15.03 21.04
CA ARG A 224 -4.04 15.58 21.82
C ARG A 224 -2.69 14.99 21.37
N ASP A 225 -2.69 13.81 20.76
CA ASP A 225 -1.48 13.18 20.26
C ASP A 225 -1.03 13.81 18.94
N GLN A 226 0.20 14.34 18.92
CA GLN A 226 0.79 14.94 17.72
C GLN A 226 0.94 13.96 16.56
N THR A 227 1.04 12.66 16.84
CA THR A 227 1.17 11.58 15.84
C THR A 227 -0.14 11.37 15.09
N VAL A 228 -1.27 11.44 15.80
CA VAL A 228 -2.61 11.42 15.20
C VAL A 228 -2.79 12.63 14.30
N ARG A 229 -2.48 13.83 14.83
CA ARG A 229 -2.55 15.09 14.06
C ARG A 229 -1.61 15.10 12.85
N TRP A 230 -0.43 14.49 12.98
CA TRP A 230 0.51 14.30 11.87
C TRP A 230 -0.09 13.42 10.77
N ASN A 231 -0.71 12.29 11.11
CA ASN A 231 -1.38 11.41 10.14
C ASN A 231 -2.50 12.15 9.40
N VAL A 232 -3.28 12.96 10.12
CA VAL A 232 -4.35 13.80 9.53
C VAL A 232 -3.78 14.77 8.50
N ALA A 233 -2.73 15.53 8.85
CA ALA A 233 -2.11 16.45 7.91
C ALA A 233 -1.49 15.70 6.71
N MET A 234 -0.83 14.57 6.95
CA MET A 234 -0.18 13.78 5.91
C MET A 234 -1.16 13.14 4.92
N ALA A 235 -2.40 12.85 5.31
CA ALA A 235 -3.44 12.40 4.38
C ALA A 235 -3.62 13.38 3.20
N PHE A 236 -3.54 14.68 3.46
CA PHE A 236 -3.64 15.72 2.43
C PHE A 236 -2.34 15.93 1.62
N SER A 237 -1.24 15.28 2.00
CA SER A 237 0.02 15.31 1.23
C SER A 237 0.10 14.29 0.10
N SER A 238 -0.89 13.41 0.01
CA SER A 238 -0.98 12.36 -1.01
C SER A 238 -1.48 12.92 -2.35
N ALA A 239 -1.50 12.09 -3.40
CA ALA A 239 -2.05 12.52 -4.69
C ALA A 239 -3.55 12.81 -4.60
N ILE A 240 -4.34 11.86 -4.08
CA ILE A 240 -5.80 12.03 -3.95
C ILE A 240 -6.15 13.03 -2.86
N GLY A 241 -5.50 12.95 -1.69
CA GLY A 241 -5.77 13.89 -0.59
C GLY A 241 -5.61 15.34 -0.99
N SER A 242 -4.68 15.65 -1.91
CA SER A 242 -4.47 17.02 -2.38
C SER A 242 -5.64 17.63 -3.16
N PHE A 243 -6.54 16.81 -3.74
CA PHE A 243 -7.76 17.27 -4.41
C PHE A 243 -8.83 17.78 -3.44
N HIS A 244 -8.66 17.55 -2.14
CA HIS A 244 -9.67 17.92 -1.14
C HIS A 244 -9.34 19.24 -0.43
N TRP A 245 -8.55 20.13 -1.05
CA TRP A 245 -8.15 21.42 -0.45
C TRP A 245 -9.32 22.23 0.15
N PRO A 246 -10.49 22.40 -0.50
CA PRO A 246 -11.59 23.17 0.07
C PRO A 246 -12.05 22.65 1.46
N ALA A 247 -12.12 21.32 1.63
CA ALA A 247 -12.45 20.72 2.92
C ALA A 247 -11.25 20.69 3.88
N ALA A 248 -10.05 20.40 3.34
CA ALA A 248 -8.82 20.28 4.10
C ALA A 248 -8.37 21.61 4.73
N LYS A 249 -8.65 22.76 4.08
CA LYS A 249 -8.22 24.09 4.53
C LYS A 249 -8.54 24.32 6.00
N SER A 250 -9.79 24.11 6.41
CA SER A 250 -10.21 24.31 7.81
C SER A 250 -9.51 23.37 8.81
N ILE A 251 -9.17 22.14 8.38
CA ILE A 251 -8.44 21.16 9.19
C ILE A 251 -6.97 21.60 9.32
N LEU A 252 -6.32 21.91 8.20
CA LEU A 252 -4.93 22.36 8.17
C LEU A 252 -4.73 23.69 8.90
N GLU A 253 -5.69 24.61 8.83
CA GLU A 253 -5.71 25.86 9.61
C GLU A 253 -5.70 25.59 11.12
N ARG A 254 -6.41 24.58 11.60
CA ARG A 254 -6.37 24.18 13.01
C ARG A 254 -4.99 23.62 13.37
N LEU A 255 -4.49 22.70 12.54
CA LEU A 255 -3.23 21.99 12.79
C LEU A 255 -2.00 22.91 12.71
N ALA A 256 -2.09 24.00 11.95
CA ALA A 256 -0.99 24.95 11.76
C ALA A 256 -0.61 25.77 13.01
N LYS A 257 -1.51 25.86 14.00
CA LYS A 257 -1.35 26.65 15.24
C LYS A 257 -0.46 25.98 16.30
N GLY A 258 -0.26 24.66 16.19
CA GLY A 258 0.38 23.87 17.25
C GLY A 258 1.89 24.12 17.35
N PRO A 259 2.48 24.02 18.55
CA PRO A 259 3.92 24.20 18.74
C PRO A 259 4.73 23.07 18.08
N GLU A 260 4.11 21.92 17.80
CA GLU A 260 4.85 20.70 17.42
C GLU A 260 5.45 20.80 16.01
N PRO A 261 6.79 20.80 15.86
CA PRO A 261 7.42 20.87 14.55
C PRO A 261 7.00 19.72 13.62
N LEU A 262 6.72 18.54 14.18
CA LEU A 262 6.27 17.37 13.43
C LEU A 262 4.98 17.67 12.66
N VAL A 263 3.97 18.23 13.33
CA VAL A 263 2.66 18.56 12.73
C VAL A 263 2.81 19.72 11.75
N ARG A 264 3.56 20.77 12.09
CA ARG A 264 3.80 21.92 11.20
C ARG A 264 4.45 21.52 9.88
N ASN A 265 5.45 20.63 9.93
CA ASN A 265 6.08 20.08 8.72
C ASN A 265 5.12 19.27 7.85
N ALA A 266 4.23 18.49 8.46
CA ALA A 266 3.20 17.75 7.74
C ALA A 266 2.18 18.68 7.08
N VAL A 267 1.70 19.71 7.80
CA VAL A 267 0.82 20.75 7.24
C VAL A 267 1.49 21.45 6.07
N ALA A 268 2.75 21.85 6.21
CA ALA A 268 3.49 22.49 5.15
C ALA A 268 3.64 21.57 3.91
N LYS A 269 3.87 20.27 4.11
CA LYS A 269 3.92 19.28 3.03
C LYS A 269 2.57 19.14 2.32
N ALA A 270 1.47 19.06 3.07
CA ALA A 270 0.12 19.03 2.53
C ALA A 270 -0.19 20.27 1.69
N MET A 271 0.07 21.47 2.22
CA MET A 271 -0.12 22.72 1.49
C MET A 271 0.72 22.78 0.21
N ARG A 272 2.00 22.40 0.26
CA ARG A 272 2.86 22.36 -0.95
C ARG A 272 2.32 21.39 -2.00
N ARG A 273 1.69 20.28 -1.58
CA ARG A 273 1.06 19.34 -2.50
C ARG A 273 -0.22 19.93 -3.09
N SER A 274 -1.13 20.47 -2.27
CA SER A 274 -2.37 21.11 -2.72
C SER A 274 -2.11 22.32 -3.63
N ARG A 275 -1.02 23.08 -3.40
CA ARG A 275 -0.61 24.20 -4.24
C ARG A 275 -0.38 23.83 -5.70
N GLN A 276 -0.08 22.56 -6.00
CA GLN A 276 0.05 22.12 -7.39
C GLN A 276 -1.27 22.21 -8.18
N ARG A 277 -2.40 22.39 -7.50
CA ARG A 277 -3.75 22.49 -8.08
C ARG A 277 -4.50 23.76 -7.66
N TYR A 278 -4.37 24.15 -6.40
CA TYR A 278 -5.06 25.30 -5.80
C TYR A 278 -4.04 26.40 -5.50
N THR A 279 -3.34 26.87 -6.54
CA THR A 279 -2.17 27.75 -6.36
C THR A 279 -2.54 29.03 -5.64
N GLU A 280 -3.56 29.74 -6.13
CA GLU A 280 -3.95 31.05 -5.61
C GLU A 280 -4.50 30.96 -4.20
N GLU A 281 -5.39 30.00 -3.93
CA GLU A 281 -6.06 29.86 -2.63
C GLU A 281 -5.09 29.38 -1.54
N VAL A 282 -4.12 28.52 -1.89
CA VAL A 282 -3.08 28.09 -0.96
C VAL A 282 -2.11 29.23 -0.68
N GLU A 283 -1.74 30.02 -1.69
CA GLU A 283 -0.86 31.18 -1.50
C GLU A 283 -1.52 32.30 -0.70
N GLU A 284 -2.80 32.61 -0.94
CA GLU A 284 -3.58 33.53 -0.12
C GLU A 284 -3.60 33.07 1.35
N THR A 285 -3.87 31.78 1.57
CA THR A 285 -3.87 31.17 2.92
C THR A 285 -2.50 31.30 3.58
N ARG A 286 -1.41 31.01 2.86
CA ARG A 286 -0.04 31.12 3.34
C ARG A 286 0.32 32.56 3.70
N LEU A 287 -0.01 33.53 2.84
CA LEU A 287 0.27 34.95 3.08
C LEU A 287 -0.49 35.48 4.30
N ARG A 288 -1.74 35.05 4.49
CA ARG A 288 -2.50 35.36 5.71
C ARG A 288 -1.84 34.76 6.95
N TRP A 289 -1.43 33.48 6.90
CA TRP A 289 -0.75 32.82 8.03
C TRP A 289 0.61 33.43 8.38
N ARG A 290 1.33 34.04 7.41
CA ARG A 290 2.58 34.77 7.71
C ARG A 290 2.37 35.97 8.64
N LYS A 291 1.15 36.51 8.70
CA LYS A 291 0.78 37.65 9.55
C LYS A 291 0.15 37.21 10.88
N ASP A 292 0.08 35.91 11.12
CA ASP A 292 -0.53 35.30 12.30
C ASP A 292 0.56 34.61 13.11
N ASP A 293 0.87 35.13 14.29
CA ASP A 293 1.98 34.67 15.12
C ASP A 293 1.90 33.16 15.44
N GLU A 294 0.69 32.60 15.58
CA GLU A 294 0.52 31.17 15.85
C GLU A 294 0.84 30.29 14.63
N ARG A 295 0.81 30.86 13.42
CA ARG A 295 0.93 30.12 12.14
C ARG A 295 2.08 30.55 11.26
N ALA A 296 2.76 31.65 11.60
CA ALA A 296 3.84 32.23 10.81
C ALA A 296 4.93 31.20 10.50
N ALA A 297 5.38 30.45 11.52
CA ALA A 297 6.38 29.40 11.36
C ALA A 297 5.93 28.28 10.39
N THR A 298 4.64 27.90 10.41
CA THR A 298 4.10 26.94 9.44
C THR A 298 4.10 27.51 8.02
N ALA A 299 3.73 28.78 7.86
CA ALA A 299 3.72 29.46 6.57
C ALA A 299 5.12 29.63 5.97
N GLU A 300 6.14 29.84 6.80
CA GLU A 300 7.55 29.83 6.40
C GLU A 300 7.98 28.47 5.85
N LEU A 301 7.62 27.37 6.53
CA LEU A 301 7.90 26.02 6.06
C LEU A 301 7.24 25.72 4.70
N VAL A 302 6.05 26.26 4.41
CA VAL A 302 5.41 26.12 3.10
C VAL A 302 6.28 26.75 2.00
N GLY A 303 6.87 27.91 2.30
CA GLY A 303 7.68 28.70 1.38
C GLY A 303 6.88 29.27 0.18
N PRO A 304 7.47 30.20 -0.59
CA PRO A 304 6.84 30.69 -1.81
C PRO A 304 6.72 29.58 -2.88
N PRO A 305 5.91 29.79 -3.95
CA PRO A 305 5.92 28.91 -5.11
C PRO A 305 7.33 28.89 -5.71
N LYS A 306 7.81 27.70 -6.12
CA LYS A 306 9.02 27.63 -6.93
C LYS A 306 8.68 28.19 -8.32
N LYS A 307 9.42 29.20 -8.80
CA LYS A 307 9.35 29.64 -10.19
C LYS A 307 9.68 28.42 -11.06
N ARG A 308 8.80 28.11 -12.02
CA ARG A 308 9.06 27.10 -13.05
C ARG A 308 9.95 27.68 -14.13
#